data_AF-A0A2W5EH63-F1
#
_entry.id   AF-A0A2W5EH63-F1
#
_cell.length_a   1.000
_cell.length_b   1.000
_cell.length_c   1.000
_cell.angle_alpha   90.00
_cell.angle_beta   90.00
_cell.angle_gamma   90.00
#
_symmetry.space_group_name_H-M   'P 1'
#
loop_
_entity.id
_entity.type
_entity.pdbx_description
1 polymer ?
#
loop_
_entity_poly.entity_id
_entity_poly.type
_entity_poly.pdbx_seq_one_letter_code
_entity_poly.pdbx_strand_id
1 'polypeptide(L)'
;MDTINDVHLQFASYFRSREIAPYLYLLSQKMEEGSICLNLDTWKEEIKEGFPFVTENVSKEMLTDNKLVGNSLTVDRPFILDKNRLYFQRYFQY
;
A
#
# COMPACT_ATOMS: atom_id res chain seq x y z
N MET A 1 -7.76 26.29 1.41
CA MET A 1 -6.90 25.22 0.87
C MET A 1 -6.44 24.44 2.08
N ASP A 2 -7.21 23.45 2.50
CA ASP A 2 -6.82 22.55 3.58
C ASP A 2 -5.68 21.67 3.06
N THR A 3 -4.46 22.03 3.43
CA THR A 3 -3.30 21.15 3.29
C THR A 3 -3.55 19.93 4.16
N ILE A 4 -3.81 18.79 3.52
CA ILE A 4 -3.82 17.49 4.20
C ILE A 4 -2.41 17.31 4.78
N ASN A 5 -2.22 17.49 6.10
CA ASN A 5 -0.90 17.38 6.74
C ASN A 5 -0.33 15.94 6.76
N ASP A 6 -1.08 14.98 6.22
CA ASP A 6 -0.72 13.58 6.18
C ASP A 6 -0.13 13.20 4.81
N VAL A 7 1.20 13.05 4.77
CA VAL A 7 1.94 12.70 3.55
C VAL A 7 1.60 11.30 3.03
N HIS A 8 1.26 10.37 3.93
CA HIS A 8 0.89 9.00 3.55
C HIS A 8 -0.50 8.98 2.91
N LEU A 9 -1.42 9.82 3.42
CA LEU A 9 -2.74 10.01 2.83
C LEU A 9 -2.65 10.68 1.46
N GLN A 10 -1.81 11.71 1.30
CA GLN A 10 -1.55 12.33 0.00
C GLN A 10 -0.98 11.31 -1.00
N PHE A 11 0.01 10.53 -0.56
CA PHE A 11 0.62 9.47 -1.36
C PHE A 11 -0.41 8.42 -1.80
N ALA A 12 -1.20 7.87 -0.87
CA ALA A 12 -2.23 6.88 -1.19
C ALA A 12 -3.31 7.44 -2.12
N SER A 13 -3.67 8.70 -1.94
CA SER A 13 -4.70 9.39 -2.75
C SER A 13 -4.24 9.69 -4.17
N TYR A 14 -2.93 9.84 -4.41
CA TYR A 14 -2.35 10.17 -5.72
C TYR A 14 -2.77 9.16 -6.82
N PHE A 15 -2.80 7.87 -6.48
CA PHE A 15 -3.05 6.79 -7.43
C PHE A 15 -4.53 6.63 -7.82
N ARG A 16 -5.44 7.42 -7.21
CA ARG A 16 -6.90 7.41 -7.44
C ARG A 16 -7.56 6.03 -7.36
N SER A 17 -6.91 5.05 -6.73
CA SER A 17 -7.41 3.70 -6.60
C SER A 17 -7.83 3.45 -5.15
N ARG A 18 -9.12 3.64 -4.87
CA ARG A 18 -9.68 3.58 -3.52
C ARG A 18 -9.54 2.20 -2.87
N GLU A 19 -9.55 1.15 -3.69
CA GLU A 19 -9.48 -0.24 -3.24
C GLU A 19 -8.11 -0.58 -2.65
N ILE A 20 -7.03 -0.03 -3.23
CA ILE A 20 -5.67 -0.29 -2.75
C ILE A 20 -5.10 0.82 -1.87
N ALA A 21 -5.74 1.99 -1.82
CA ALA A 21 -5.31 3.14 -1.02
C ALA A 21 -4.99 2.81 0.45
N PRO A 22 -5.76 1.96 1.16
CA PRO A 22 -5.43 1.55 2.52
C PRO A 22 -4.04 0.87 2.61
N TYR A 23 -3.73 0.00 1.65
CA TYR A 23 -2.44 -0.67 1.58
C TYR A 23 -1.31 0.29 1.23
N LEU A 24 -1.56 1.23 0.32
CA LEU A 24 -0.57 2.23 -0.09
C LEU A 24 -0.21 3.18 1.06
N TYR A 25 -1.21 3.57 1.84
CA TYR A 25 -1.01 4.37 3.04
C TYR A 25 -0.11 3.63 4.05
N LEU A 26 -0.48 2.40 4.40
CA LEU A 26 0.27 1.59 5.35
C LEU A 26 1.69 1.28 4.85
N LEU A 27 1.85 1.01 3.55
CA LEU A 27 3.15 0.79 2.93
C LEU A 27 4.03 2.04 3.04
N SER A 28 3.48 3.23 2.78
CA SER A 28 4.23 4.48 2.93
C SER A 28 4.64 4.73 4.37
N GLN A 29 3.75 4.50 5.33
CA GLN A 29 4.05 4.64 6.76
C GLN A 29 5.14 3.64 7.19
N LYS A 30 5.03 2.38 6.76
CA LYS A 30 6.02 1.33 7.03
C LYS A 30 7.40 1.68 6.50
N MET A 31 7.48 2.32 5.34
CA MET A 31 8.76 2.77 4.80
C MET A 31 9.41 3.88 5.62
N GLU A 32 8.63 4.77 6.22
CA GLU A 32 9.16 5.74 7.18
C GLU A 32 9.68 5.07 8.45
N GLU A 33 9.03 3.99 8.89
CA GLU A 33 9.50 3.12 9.98
C GLU A 33 10.74 2.26 9.62
N GLY A 34 11.24 2.35 8.38
CA GLY A 34 12.40 1.60 7.88
C GLY A 34 12.09 0.20 7.35
N SER A 35 10.80 -0.17 7.25
CA SER A 35 10.37 -1.43 6.63
C SER A 35 10.27 -1.29 5.11
N ILE A 36 10.87 -2.22 4.37
CA ILE A 36 10.86 -2.20 2.89
C ILE A 36 9.57 -2.76 2.27
N CYS A 37 8.69 -3.33 3.08
CA CYS A 37 7.46 -3.98 2.63
C CYS A 37 6.34 -3.92 3.67
N LEU A 38 5.11 -4.05 3.21
CA LEU A 38 3.93 -4.28 4.04
C LEU A 38 3.58 -5.77 4.04
N ASN A 39 3.48 -6.37 5.22
CA ASN A 39 3.01 -7.75 5.38
C ASN A 39 1.48 -7.81 5.30
N LEU A 40 0.93 -8.47 4.29
CA LEU A 40 -0.51 -8.60 4.08
C LEU A 40 -1.17 -9.67 4.96
N ASP A 41 -0.41 -10.44 5.73
CA ASP A 41 -1.00 -11.35 6.70
C ASP A 41 -1.35 -10.63 8.02
N THR A 42 -0.61 -9.58 8.37
CA THR A 42 -0.78 -8.84 9.62
C THR A 42 -1.19 -7.37 9.42
N TRP A 43 -1.40 -6.90 8.19
CA TRP A 43 -1.69 -5.48 7.91
C TRP A 43 -2.86 -4.88 8.70
N LYS A 44 -3.85 -5.70 9.08
CA LYS A 44 -5.00 -5.23 9.87
C LYS A 44 -4.59 -4.79 11.27
N GLU A 45 -3.53 -5.37 11.82
CA GLU A 45 -2.97 -5.01 13.14
C GLU A 45 -2.30 -3.62 13.10
N GLU A 46 -1.92 -3.15 11.91
CA GLU A 46 -1.32 -1.83 11.69
C GLU A 46 -2.37 -0.70 11.61
N ILE A 47 -3.66 -1.03 11.58
CA ILE A 47 -4.75 -0.06 11.59
C ILE A 47 -4.86 0.52 13.00
N LYS A 48 -4.46 1.77 13.15
CA LYS A 48 -4.54 2.53 14.40
C LYS A 48 -5.77 3.44 14.44
N GLU A 49 -6.07 3.97 15.62
CA GLU A 49 -7.08 5.02 15.77
C GLU A 49 -6.73 6.22 14.87
N GLY A 50 -7.72 6.72 14.11
CA GLY A 50 -7.52 7.78 13.12
C GLY A 50 -7.16 7.32 11.70
N PHE A 51 -7.20 6.01 11.41
CA PHE A 51 -6.98 5.50 10.06
C PHE A 51 -7.99 6.10 9.04
N PRO A 52 -7.54 6.67 7.92
CA PRO A 52 -8.40 7.49 7.05
C PRO A 52 -9.28 6.69 6.07
N PHE A 53 -9.21 5.36 6.06
CA PHE A 53 -9.96 4.52 5.13
C PHE A 53 -10.86 3.50 5.82
N VAL A 54 -11.98 3.15 5.18
CA VAL A 54 -12.88 2.06 5.62
C VAL A 54 -12.29 0.72 5.22
N THR A 55 -12.04 -0.17 6.18
CA THR A 55 -11.34 -1.46 5.96
C THR A 55 -12.25 -2.67 5.84
N GLU A 56 -13.57 -2.51 6.03
CA GLU A 56 -14.54 -3.62 6.01
C GLU A 56 -14.58 -4.39 4.68
N ASN A 57 -14.31 -3.72 3.55
CA ASN A 57 -14.35 -4.32 2.21
C ASN A 57 -12.97 -4.48 1.56
N VAL A 58 -11.90 -4.25 2.32
CA VAL A 58 -10.54 -4.24 1.79
C VAL A 58 -9.99 -5.67 1.82
N SER A 59 -9.84 -6.27 0.65
CA SER A 59 -9.40 -7.65 0.49
C SER A 59 -8.14 -7.77 -0.37
N LYS A 60 -7.35 -8.82 -0.14
CA LYS A 60 -6.05 -9.00 -0.82
C LYS A 60 -6.21 -9.20 -2.32
N GLU A 61 -7.34 -9.76 -2.76
CA GLU A 61 -7.65 -9.98 -4.17
C GLU A 61 -7.74 -8.66 -4.95
N MET A 62 -8.14 -7.57 -4.29
CA MET A 62 -8.14 -6.23 -4.90
C MET A 62 -6.74 -5.76 -5.28
N LEU A 63 -5.70 -6.21 -4.56
CA LEU A 63 -4.32 -5.91 -4.95
C LEU A 63 -3.94 -6.68 -6.21
N THR A 64 -4.33 -7.94 -6.34
CA THR A 64 -3.99 -8.77 -7.51
C THR A 64 -4.70 -8.31 -8.79
N ASP A 65 -5.93 -7.83 -8.68
CA ASP A 65 -6.70 -7.31 -9.83
C ASP A 65 -6.24 -5.92 -10.28
N ASN A 66 -5.54 -5.18 -9.40
CA ASN A 66 -5.18 -3.79 -9.66
C ASN A 66 -4.07 -3.64 -10.71
N LYS A 67 -4.27 -2.73 -11.67
CA LYS A 67 -3.29 -2.41 -12.71
C LYS A 67 -1.99 -1.78 -12.19
N LEU A 68 -2.00 -1.23 -10.97
CA LEU A 68 -0.83 -0.61 -10.34
C LEU A 68 0.03 -1.61 -9.58
N VAL A 69 -0.44 -2.84 -9.39
CA VAL A 69 0.25 -3.88 -8.63
C VAL A 69 0.72 -4.97 -9.60
N GLY A 70 2.02 -5.21 -9.64
CA GLY A 70 2.66 -6.29 -10.38
C GLY A 70 2.98 -7.46 -9.48
N ASN A 71 3.61 -8.47 -10.06
CA ASN A 71 4.15 -9.61 -9.35
C ASN A 71 5.68 -9.68 -9.54
N SER A 72 6.32 -10.68 -8.93
CA SER A 72 7.77 -10.88 -9.02
C SER A 72 8.29 -11.18 -10.44
N LEU A 73 7.41 -11.57 -11.37
CA LEU A 73 7.76 -11.78 -12.78
C LEU A 73 7.58 -10.51 -13.63
N THR A 74 6.69 -9.61 -13.22
CA THR A 74 6.35 -8.37 -13.92
C THR A 74 6.68 -7.16 -13.02
N VAL A 75 7.96 -6.78 -13.01
CA VAL A 75 8.50 -5.66 -12.21
C VAL A 75 8.44 -4.34 -12.98
N ASP A 76 7.35 -4.11 -13.71
CA ASP A 76 7.09 -2.92 -14.53
C ASP A 76 6.05 -1.97 -13.89
N ARG A 77 5.45 -2.40 -12.77
CA ARG A 77 4.41 -1.67 -12.05
C ARG A 77 4.96 -1.03 -10.78
N PRO A 78 4.37 0.08 -10.30
CA PRO A 78 4.89 0.85 -9.16
C PRO A 78 4.88 0.06 -7.85
N PHE A 79 3.97 -0.90 -7.71
CA PHE A 79 3.88 -1.78 -6.55
C PHE A 79 4.08 -3.23 -6.99
N ILE A 80 4.75 -4.01 -6.15
CA ILE A 80 5.01 -5.43 -6.41
C ILE A 80 4.41 -6.24 -5.27
N LEU A 81 3.59 -7.23 -5.62
CA LEU A 81 3.06 -8.21 -4.70
C LEU A 81 3.85 -9.51 -4.86
N ASP A 82 4.58 -9.90 -3.82
CA ASP A 82 5.30 -11.18 -3.78
C ASP A 82 5.15 -11.80 -2.39
N LYS A 83 4.81 -13.10 -2.32
CA LYS A 83 4.70 -13.88 -1.07
C LYS A 83 3.91 -13.16 0.05
N ASN A 84 2.72 -12.65 -0.27
CA ASN A 84 1.87 -11.86 0.66
C ASN A 84 2.54 -10.60 1.23
N ARG A 85 3.52 -10.05 0.55
CA ARG A 85 4.15 -8.79 0.91
C ARG A 85 4.00 -7.82 -0.24
N LEU A 86 3.60 -6.61 0.10
CA LEU A 86 3.49 -5.50 -0.84
C LEU A 86 4.75 -4.66 -0.73
N TYR A 87 5.38 -4.40 -1.87
CA TYR A 87 6.60 -3.64 -1.99
C TYR A 87 6.40 -2.46 -2.93
N PHE A 88 7.23 -1.45 -2.75
CA PHE A 88 7.52 -0.50 -3.81
C PHE A 88 8.45 -1.16 -4.84
N GLN A 89 8.20 -0.94 -6.13
CA GLN A 89 9.01 -1.47 -7.23
C GLN A 89 10.51 -1.27 -7.02
N ARG A 90 10.90 -0.05 -6.61
CA ARG A 90 12.30 0.31 -6.37
C ARG A 90 12.97 -0.55 -5.32
N TYR A 91 12.24 -0.97 -4.28
CA TYR A 91 12.79 -1.76 -3.17
C TYR A 91 12.74 -3.26 -3.41
N PHE A 92 11.99 -3.72 -4.41
CA PHE A 92 11.96 -5.14 -4.80
C PHE A 92 13.18 -5.54 -5.64
N GLN A 93 13.85 -4.59 -6.29
CA GLN A 93 15.02 -4.85 -7.15
C GLN A 93 16.36 -4.89 -6.39
N TYR A 94 16.40 -4.50 -5.12
CA TYR A 94 17.57 -4.56 -4.24
C TYR A 94 17.56 -5.84 -3.41
#